data_AF-A0A7J9YXK9-F1
#
_entry.id   AF-A0A7J9YXK9-F1
#
_cell.length_a   1.000
_cell.length_b   1.000
_cell.length_c   1.000
_cell.angle_alpha   90.00
_cell.angle_beta   90.00
_cell.angle_gamma   90.00
#
_symmetry.space_group_name_H-M   'P 1'
#
loop_
_entity.id
_entity.type
_entity.pdbx_description
1 polymer ?
#
loop_
_entity_poly.entity_id
_entity_poly.type
_entity_poly.pdbx_seq_one_letter_code
_entity_poly.pdbx_strand_id
1 'polypeptide(L)'
;MRRVRLAAPAAILVLAAVSLLAPFALVYDPWAWLVWGREVVDLDLDTGAGPSWKPLPVLVTTLLSPAGDAAPALWMLIARAGWLAAIALAWRLAARLALPGGLWMSVGAV
;
A
#
# COMPACT_ATOMS: atom_id res chain seq x y z
N MET A 1 16.83 -13.11 16.12
CA MET A 1 16.24 -13.24 14.76
C MET A 1 14.86 -12.59 14.61
N ARG A 2 13.88 -12.83 15.50
CA ARG A 2 12.52 -12.24 15.39
C ARG A 2 12.49 -10.70 15.47
N ARG A 3 13.32 -10.10 16.33
CA ARG A 3 13.47 -8.62 16.43
C ARG A 3 13.98 -7.98 15.13
N VAL A 4 14.93 -8.61 14.44
CA VAL A 4 15.47 -8.13 13.15
C VAL A 4 14.43 -8.23 12.04
N ARG A 5 13.58 -9.27 12.05
CA ARG A 5 12.51 -9.46 11.06
C ARG A 5 11.42 -8.38 11.12
N LEU A 6 11.20 -7.79 12.30
CA LEU A 6 10.19 -6.73 12.49
C LEU A 6 10.76 -5.32 12.26
N ALA A 7 12.09 -5.17 12.27
CA ALA A 7 12.73 -3.86 12.14
C ALA A 7 12.41 -3.18 10.79
N ALA A 8 12.41 -3.92 9.68
CA ALA A 8 12.14 -3.35 8.37
C ALA A 8 10.68 -2.90 8.18
N PRO A 9 9.64 -3.72 8.48
CA PRO A 9 8.25 -3.25 8.45
C PRO A 9 8.00 -2.05 9.37
N ALA A 10 8.56 -2.06 10.59
CA ALA A 10 8.42 -0.95 11.53
C ALA A 10 9.06 0.34 10.98
N ALA A 11 10.27 0.26 10.43
CA ALA A 11 10.94 1.40 9.81
C ALA A 11 10.14 1.97 8.63
N ILE A 12 9.56 1.11 7.79
CA ILE A 12 8.70 1.53 6.67
C ILE A 12 7.47 2.29 7.18
N LEU A 13 6.79 1.77 8.20
CA LEU A 13 5.62 2.42 8.78
C LEU A 13 5.97 3.77 9.42
N VAL A 14 7.09 3.84 10.14
CA VAL A 14 7.58 5.10 10.74
C VAL A 14 7.90 6.12 9.66
N LEU A 15 8.63 5.74 8.62
CA LEU A 15 8.97 6.64 7.51
C LEU A 15 7.71 7.12 6.78
N ALA A 16 6.76 6.23 6.52
CA ALA A 16 5.48 6.60 5.91
C ALA A 16 4.68 7.55 6.80
N ALA A 17 4.64 7.33 8.12
CA ALA A 17 3.97 8.22 9.06
C ALA A 17 4.64 9.60 9.15
N VAL A 18 5.97 9.65 9.30
CA VAL A 18 6.75 10.90 9.33
C VAL A 18 6.55 11.68 8.04
N SER A 19 6.45 11.01 6.89
CA SER A 19 6.22 11.70 5.62
C SER A 19 4.90 12.47 5.56
N LEU A 20 3.89 12.13 6.38
CA LEU A 20 2.62 12.87 6.44
C LEU A 20 2.77 14.27 7.01
N LEU A 21 3.90 14.59 7.65
CA LEU A 21 4.23 15.96 8.06
C LEU A 21 4.46 16.88 6.86
N ALA A 22 4.80 16.32 5.69
CA ALA A 22 4.85 17.06 4.44
C ALA A 22 3.43 17.23 3.85
N PRO A 23 3.15 18.34 3.13
CA PRO A 23 1.87 18.53 2.46
C PRO A 23 1.51 17.36 1.55
N PHE A 24 0.24 16.96 1.56
CA PHE A 24 -0.28 15.94 0.67
C PHE A 24 -1.71 16.25 0.27
N ALA A 25 -2.10 15.75 -0.90
CA ALA A 25 -3.47 15.72 -1.34
C ALA A 25 -3.72 14.37 -2.01
N LEU A 26 -4.93 13.85 -1.86
CA LEU A 26 -5.36 12.69 -2.62
C LEU A 26 -5.71 13.10 -4.05
N VAL A 27 -5.32 12.26 -5.00
CA VAL A 27 -5.76 12.38 -6.39
C VAL A 27 -7.17 11.84 -6.54
N TYR A 28 -7.74 11.96 -7.74
CA TYR A 28 -9.15 11.69 -8.01
C TYR A 28 -9.57 10.24 -7.65
N ASP A 29 -8.77 9.25 -8.06
CA ASP A 29 -8.98 7.81 -7.80
C ASP A 29 -9.13 7.50 -6.28
N PRO A 30 -8.14 7.81 -5.40
CA PRO A 30 -8.26 7.60 -3.96
C PRO A 30 -9.43 8.31 -3.28
N TRP A 31 -9.82 9.49 -3.77
CA TRP A 31 -11.00 10.17 -3.24
C TRP A 31 -12.28 9.38 -3.50
N ALA A 32 -12.46 8.89 -4.73
CA ALA A 32 -13.61 8.06 -5.07
C ALA A 32 -13.65 6.78 -4.21
N TRP A 33 -12.50 6.14 -3.97
CA TRP A 33 -12.44 4.95 -3.12
C TRP A 33 -12.82 5.22 -1.67
N LEU A 34 -12.47 6.39 -1.11
CA LEU A 34 -12.87 6.77 0.24
C LEU A 34 -14.37 7.01 0.36
N VAL A 35 -14.98 7.62 -0.66
CA VAL A 35 -16.43 7.80 -0.75
C VAL A 35 -17.13 6.45 -0.83
N TRP A 36 -16.74 5.60 -1.78
CA TRP A 36 -17.27 4.24 -1.90
C TRP A 36 -17.06 3.39 -0.65
N GLY A 37 -15.93 3.56 0.04
CA GLY A 37 -15.66 2.88 1.29
C GLY A 37 -16.70 3.20 2.36
N ARG A 38 -17.11 4.47 2.44
CA ARG A 38 -18.20 4.92 3.32
C ARG A 38 -19.55 4.38 2.88
N GLU A 39 -19.86 4.50 1.58
CA GLU A 39 -21.14 4.03 1.04
C GLU A 39 -21.32 2.51 1.18
N VAL A 40 -20.23 1.74 1.14
CA VAL A 40 -20.28 0.29 1.46
C VAL A 40 -20.70 0.05 2.91
N VAL A 41 -20.26 0.87 3.86
CA VAL A 41 -20.69 0.78 5.27
C VAL A 41 -22.16 1.15 5.41
N ASP A 42 -22.61 2.16 4.66
CA ASP A 42 -23.98 2.68 4.69
C ASP A 42 -24.97 1.86 3.81
N LEU A 43 -24.46 0.84 3.10
CA LEU A 43 -25.20 -0.04 2.18
C LEU A 43 -25.86 0.69 0.99
N ASP A 44 -25.25 1.78 0.53
CA ASP A 44 -25.77 2.67 -0.51
C ASP A 44 -24.76 2.95 -1.65
N LEU A 45 -23.79 2.05 -1.85
CA LEU A 45 -22.72 2.16 -2.85
C LEU A 45 -23.19 2.60 -4.24
N ASP A 46 -22.70 3.75 -4.71
CA ASP A 46 -22.86 4.25 -6.07
C ASP A 46 -21.51 4.45 -6.79
N THR A 47 -21.22 3.55 -7.73
CA THR A 47 -19.98 3.60 -8.52
C THR A 47 -20.05 4.53 -9.74
N GLY A 48 -21.20 5.12 -10.05
CA GLY A 48 -21.42 5.94 -11.25
C GLY A 48 -20.61 7.24 -11.27
N ALA A 49 -20.23 7.77 -10.11
CA ALA A 49 -19.50 9.03 -9.98
C ALA A 49 -17.96 8.89 -10.01
N GLY A 50 -17.42 7.68 -9.92
CA GLY A 50 -15.98 7.47 -9.80
C GLY A 50 -15.26 7.06 -11.10
N PRO A 51 -13.95 7.35 -11.21
CA PRO A 51 -13.17 7.19 -12.43
C PRO A 51 -12.78 5.75 -12.75
N SER A 52 -12.48 4.94 -11.72
CA SER A 52 -11.99 3.57 -11.86
C SER A 52 -12.30 2.72 -10.61
N TRP A 53 -12.93 1.57 -10.85
CA TRP A 53 -13.24 0.59 -9.81
C TRP A 53 -12.02 -0.28 -9.49
N LYS A 54 -11.63 -0.32 -8.21
CA LYS A 54 -10.56 -1.20 -7.71
C LYS A 54 -11.01 -1.87 -6.40
N PRO A 55 -11.45 -3.15 -6.41
CA PRO A 55 -12.05 -3.79 -5.25
C PRO A 55 -11.17 -3.77 -4.00
N LEU A 56 -9.85 -3.99 -4.15
CA LEU A 56 -8.94 -4.04 -3.01
C LEU A 56 -8.79 -2.66 -2.32
N PRO A 57 -8.52 -1.56 -3.05
CA PRO A 57 -8.63 -0.21 -2.50
C PRO A 57 -9.95 0.07 -1.78
N VAL A 58 -11.09 -0.28 -2.39
CA VAL A 58 -12.42 -0.05 -1.78
C VAL A 58 -12.59 -0.84 -0.48
N LEU A 59 -12.18 -2.11 -0.45
CA LEU A 59 -12.22 -2.91 0.78
C LEU A 59 -11.39 -2.26 1.89
N VAL A 60 -10.20 -1.74 1.57
CA VAL A 60 -9.35 -1.05 2.54
C VAL A 60 -10.01 0.24 3.01
N THR A 61 -10.56 1.06 2.11
CA THR A 61 -11.21 2.32 2.50
C THR A 61 -12.52 2.09 3.27
N THR A 62 -13.23 0.99 3.04
CA THR A 62 -14.36 0.56 3.89
C THR A 62 -13.90 0.32 5.33
N LEU A 63 -12.79 -0.39 5.53
CA LEU A 63 -12.21 -0.60 6.87
C LEU A 63 -11.73 0.71 7.52
N LEU A 64 -11.36 1.71 6.72
CA LEU A 64 -10.97 3.04 7.19
C LEU A 64 -12.16 3.99 7.42
N SER A 65 -13.36 3.65 6.93
CA SER A 65 -14.55 4.51 7.02
C SER A 65 -14.85 5.00 8.45
N PRO A 66 -14.76 4.16 9.51
CA PRO A 66 -15.00 4.62 10.88
C PRO A 66 -14.01 5.68 11.39
N ALA A 67 -12.88 5.90 10.69
CA ALA A 67 -11.89 6.89 11.07
C ALA A 67 -12.26 8.33 10.66
N GLY A 68 -13.37 8.52 9.92
CA GLY A 68 -13.88 9.83 9.53
C GLY A 68 -12.82 10.70 8.83
N ASP A 69 -12.57 11.88 9.39
CA ASP A 69 -11.62 12.86 8.84
C ASP A 69 -10.16 12.35 8.79
N ALA A 70 -9.83 11.29 9.53
CA ALA A 70 -8.51 10.67 9.47
C ALA A 70 -8.35 9.71 8.28
N ALA A 71 -9.43 9.26 7.64
CA ALA A 71 -9.40 8.26 6.58
C ALA A 71 -8.48 8.66 5.39
N PRO A 72 -8.47 9.92 4.90
CA PRO A 72 -7.51 10.35 3.88
C PRO A 72 -6.04 10.19 4.28
N ALA A 73 -5.70 10.55 5.53
CA ALA A 73 -4.35 10.42 6.05
C ALA A 73 -3.94 8.96 6.24
N LEU A 74 -4.85 8.12 6.73
CA LEU A 74 -4.63 6.67 6.88
C LEU A 74 -4.47 5.98 5.53
N TRP A 75 -5.26 6.36 4.52
CA TRP A 75 -5.07 5.87 3.17
C TRP A 75 -3.69 6.28 2.61
N MET A 76 -3.28 7.54 2.80
CA MET A 76 -1.96 8.02 2.38
C MET A 76 -0.82 7.27 3.08
N LEU A 77 -0.97 6.96 4.38
CA LEU A 77 -0.02 6.14 5.12
C LEU A 77 0.16 4.76 4.48
N ILE A 78 -0.95 4.08 4.17
CA ILE A 78 -0.94 2.75 3.53
C ILE A 78 -0.28 2.82 2.15
N ALA A 79 -0.65 3.80 1.33
CA ALA A 79 -0.08 3.98 0.00
C ALA A 79 1.44 4.17 0.06
N ARG A 80 1.92 5.08 0.92
CA ARG A 80 3.36 5.37 1.06
C ARG A 80 4.13 4.20 1.67
N ALA A 81 3.55 3.51 2.66
CA ALA A 81 4.14 2.29 3.21
C ALA A 81 4.24 1.19 2.14
N GLY A 82 3.22 1.02 1.30
CA GLY A 82 3.22 0.08 0.18
C GLY A 82 4.33 0.36 -0.84
N TRP A 83 4.53 1.62 -1.21
CA TRP A 83 5.63 2.04 -2.10
C TRP A 83 7.01 1.70 -1.52
N LEU A 84 7.25 2.04 -0.25
CA LEU A 84 8.52 1.73 0.42
C LEU A 84 8.73 0.21 0.57
N ALA A 85 7.68 -0.53 0.92
CA ALA A 85 7.73 -1.99 1.01
C ALA A 85 8.03 -2.64 -0.35
N ALA A 86 7.48 -2.12 -1.45
CA ALA A 86 7.73 -2.63 -2.79
C ALA A 86 9.22 -2.59 -3.15
N ILE A 87 9.94 -1.52 -2.81
CA ILE A 87 11.39 -1.40 -3.02
C ILE A 87 12.15 -2.49 -2.24
N ALA A 88 11.84 -2.64 -0.95
CA ALA A 88 12.50 -3.64 -0.10
C ALA A 88 12.21 -5.08 -0.57
N LEU A 89 10.98 -5.35 -1.01
CA LEU A 89 10.57 -6.65 -1.53
C LEU A 89 11.19 -6.95 -2.90
N ALA A 90 11.30 -5.95 -3.79
CA ALA A 90 11.99 -6.07 -5.07
C ALA A 90 13.47 -6.39 -4.89
N TRP A 91 14.16 -5.68 -3.98
CA TRP A 91 15.55 -6.00 -3.62
C TRP A 91 15.68 -7.44 -3.10
N ARG A 92 14.80 -7.84 -2.18
CA ARG A 92 14.83 -9.19 -1.60
C ARG A 92 14.57 -10.27 -2.65
N LEU A 93 13.70 -10.01 -3.62
CA LEU A 93 13.44 -10.90 -4.74
C LEU A 93 14.69 -10.99 -5.65
N ALA A 94 15.26 -9.86 -6.06
CA ALA A 94 16.45 -9.81 -6.90
C ALA A 94 17.65 -10.51 -6.25
N ALA A 95 17.91 -10.27 -4.96
CA ALA A 95 18.99 -10.91 -4.23
C ALA A 95 18.84 -12.44 -4.19
N ARG A 96 17.62 -12.96 -4.10
CA ARG A 96 17.35 -14.41 -4.16
C ARG A 96 17.59 -14.99 -5.54
N LEU A 97 17.38 -14.20 -6.59
CA LEU A 97 17.54 -14.65 -7.97
C LEU A 97 18.99 -14.53 -8.48
N ALA A 98 19.80 -13.60 -7.92
CA ALA A 98 21.14 -13.26 -8.41
C ALA A 98 22.30 -13.91 -7.63
N LEU A 99 22.11 -14.27 -6.35
CA LEU A 99 23.17 -14.90 -5.54
C LEU A 99 23.36 -16.39 -5.93
N PRO A 100 24.57 -16.98 -5.77
CA PRO A 100 24.86 -18.35 -6.17
C PRO A 100 23.83 -19.35 -5.59
N GLY A 101 23.08 -20.02 -6.47
CA GLY A 101 21.90 -20.83 -6.14
C GLY A 101 20.56 -20.30 -6.71
N GLY A 102 20.55 -19.13 -7.34
CA GLY A 102 19.41 -18.62 -8.10
C GLY A 102 19.28 -19.26 -9.49
N LEU A 103 18.03 -19.49 -9.92
CA LEU A 103 17.58 -20.23 -11.14
C LEU A 103 18.27 -19.84 -12.47
N TRP A 104 18.99 -18.71 -12.51
CA TRP A 104 19.55 -18.12 -13.72
C TRP A 104 21.01 -18.47 -14.00
N MET A 105 21.78 -18.95 -13.00
CA MET A 105 23.14 -19.47 -13.27
C MET A 105 23.13 -20.77 -14.09
N SER A 106 21.98 -21.44 -14.22
CA SER A 106 21.81 -22.67 -14.98
C SER A 106 21.42 -22.49 -16.45
N VAL A 107 21.05 -21.28 -16.90
CA VAL A 107 20.58 -21.05 -18.29
C VAL A 107 21.70 -20.53 -19.22
N GLY A 108 22.81 -20.04 -18.67
CA GLY A 108 23.95 -19.51 -19.44
C GLY A 108 25.13 -20.47 -19.63
N ALA A 109 24.97 -21.77 -19.35
CA ALA A 109 26.04 -22.77 -19.40
C ALA A 109 25.83 -23.85 -20.48
N VAL A 110 25.23 -23.48 -21.62
CA VAL A 110 25.17 -24.32 -22.83
C VAL A 110 25.99 -23.67 -23.93
#